data_AF-A0A2P5VLX6-F1
#
_entry.id   AF-A0A2P5VLX6-F1
#
_cell.length_a   1.000
_cell.length_b   1.000
_cell.length_c   1.000
_cell.angle_alpha   90.00
_cell.angle_beta   90.00
_cell.angle_gamma   90.00
#
_symmetry.space_group_name_H-M   'P 1'
#
loop_
_entity.id
_entity.type
_entity.pdbx_description
1 polymer ?
#
loop_
_entity_poly.entity_id
_entity_poly.type
_entity_poly.pdbx_seq_one_letter_code
_entity_poly.pdbx_strand_id
1 'polypeptide(L)' 'QPFLGGEQPNYADYIVYGALQWARTISEFRLLADDDPVFVWFLRVGNLYDGLGREAPGYY' A
#
# COMPACT_ATOMS: atom_id res chain seq x y z
N GLN A 1 14.41 5.34 3.55
CA GLN A 1 14.25 5.13 2.09
C GLN A 1 12.77 5.22 1.73
N PRO A 2 12.40 5.74 0.54
CA PRO A 2 11.00 5.93 0.16
C PRO A 2 10.27 4.63 -0.24
N PHE A 3 10.99 3.62 -0.73
CA PHE A 3 10.47 2.32 -1.12
C PHE A 3 11.34 1.20 -0.55
N LEU A 4 10.83 -0.03 -0.53
CA LEU A 4 11.63 -1.23 -0.24
C LEU A 4 12.73 -1.41 -1.30
N GLY A 5 12.45 -1.03 -2.55
CA GLY A 5 13.42 -0.97 -3.64
C GLY A 5 14.44 0.18 -3.58
N GLY A 6 14.44 1.01 -2.52
CA GLY A 6 15.32 2.16 -2.41
C GLY A 6 14.64 3.44 -2.89
N GLU A 7 15.25 4.15 -3.85
CA GLU A 7 14.73 5.42 -4.38
C GLU A 7 13.50 5.24 -5.28
N GLN A 8 13.40 4.11 -5.98
CA GLN A 8 12.29 3.76 -6.86
C GLN A 8 11.65 2.45 -6.40
N PRO A 9 10.34 2.26 -6.63
CA PRO A 9 9.68 1.00 -6.29
C PRO A 9 10.21 -0.13 -7.17
N ASN A 10 10.28 -1.32 -6.60
CA ASN A 10 10.55 -2.54 -7.38
C ASN A 10 9.60 -3.65 -6.96
N TYR A 11 9.87 -4.88 -7.40
CA TYR A 11 9.00 -6.00 -7.10
C TYR A 11 8.82 -6.28 -5.60
N ALA A 12 9.80 -5.93 -4.76
CA ALA A 12 9.68 -6.04 -3.31
C ALA A 12 8.55 -5.16 -2.76
N ASP A 13 8.36 -3.96 -3.33
CA ASP A 13 7.24 -3.10 -2.95
C ASP A 13 5.90 -3.71 -3.36
N TYR A 14 5.82 -4.20 -4.60
CA TYR A 14 4.56 -4.70 -5.16
C TYR A 14 4.09 -5.99 -4.49
N ILE A 15 5.00 -6.91 -4.15
CA ILE A 15 4.64 -8.17 -3.51
C ILE A 15 4.09 -7.97 -2.09
N VAL A 16 4.68 -7.03 -1.32
CA VAL A 16 4.19 -6.69 0.02
C VAL A 16 2.90 -5.87 -0.07
N TYR A 17 2.86 -4.88 -0.97
CA TYR A 17 1.68 -4.06 -1.19
C TYR A 17 0.47 -4.90 -1.57
N GLY A 18 0.64 -5.89 -2.48
CA GLY A 18 -0.45 -6.76 -2.92
C GLY A 18 -1.13 -7.52 -1.78
N ALA A 19 -0.35 -8.02 -0.80
CA ALA A 19 -0.90 -8.72 0.35
C ALA A 19 -1.74 -7.79 1.25
N LEU A 20 -1.24 -6.58 1.53
CA LEU A 20 -1.95 -5.58 2.33
C LEU A 20 -3.18 -5.04 1.59
N GLN A 21 -3.06 -4.82 0.27
CA GLN A 21 -4.14 -4.35 -0.58
C GLN A 21 -5.27 -5.39 -0.67
N TRP A 22 -4.95 -6.69 -0.72
CA TRP A 22 -5.95 -7.74 -0.63
C TRP A 22 -6.70 -7.70 0.71
N ALA A 23 -5.98 -7.64 1.84
CA ALA A 23 -6.61 -7.57 3.15
C ALA A 23 -7.52 -6.33 3.29
N ARG A 24 -7.07 -5.18 2.76
CA ARG A 24 -7.84 -3.92 2.70
C ARG A 24 -9.14 -4.04 1.91
N THR A 25 -9.18 -4.84 0.84
CA THR A 25 -10.36 -4.92 -0.04
C THR A 25 -11.41 -5.91 0.45
N ILE A 26 -11.03 -6.87 1.30
CA ILE A 26 -11.93 -7.94 1.76
C ILE A 26 -12.46 -7.76 3.19
N SER A 27 -11.94 -6.82 3.97
CA SER A 27 -12.28 -6.68 5.40
C SER A 27 -12.29 -5.22 5.85
N GLU A 28 -13.27 -4.86 6.67
CA GLU A 28 -13.34 -3.58 7.38
C GLU A 28 -12.34 -3.46 8.54
N PHE A 29 -11.61 -4.54 8.85
CA PHE A 29 -10.60 -4.52 9.88
C PHE A 29 -9.48 -3.54 9.53
N ARG A 30 -9.22 -2.62 10.45
CA ARG A 30 -8.16 -1.62 10.31
C ARG A 30 -6.78 -2.27 10.49
N LEU A 31 -6.16 -2.62 9.36
CA LEU A 31 -4.91 -3.37 9.34
C LEU A 31 -3.69 -2.52 9.77
N LEU A 32 -3.68 -1.23 9.43
CA LEU A 32 -2.60 -0.30 9.74
C LEU A 32 -3.13 0.92 10.48
N ALA A 33 -2.38 1.38 11.49
CA ALA A 33 -2.71 2.61 12.21
C ALA A 33 -2.43 3.85 11.34
N ASP A 34 -3.13 4.96 11.60
CA ASP A 34 -2.92 6.23 10.86
C ASP A 34 -1.48 6.76 10.97
N ASP A 35 -0.82 6.51 12.10
CA ASP A 35 0.53 6.94 12.41
C ASP A 35 1.61 5.88 12.10
N ASP A 36 1.22 4.75 11.50
CA ASP A 36 2.16 3.70 11.13
C ASP A 36 3.02 4.12 9.92
N PRO A 37 4.36 4.07 10.00
CA PRO A 37 5.22 4.35 8.85
C PRO A 37 4.96 3.43 7.64
N VAL A 38 4.46 2.20 7.87
CA VAL A 38 4.03 1.28 6.82
C VAL A 38 2.80 1.81 6.11
N PHE A 39 1.88 2.49 6.80
CA PHE A 39 0.71 3.10 6.18
C PHE A 39 1.11 4.22 5.21
N VAL A 40 2.08 5.04 5.60
CA VAL A 40 2.63 6.09 4.73
C VAL A 40 3.27 5.50 3.46
N TRP A 41 4.05 4.42 3.60
CA TRP A 41 4.61 3.70 2.46
C TRP A 41 3.52 3.07 1.58
N PHE A 42 2.51 2.44 2.19
CA PHE A 42 1.39 1.81 1.49
C PHE A 42 0.61 2.81 0.63
N LEU A 43 0.32 4.00 1.17
CA LEU A 43 -0.31 5.09 0.42
C LEU A 43 0.56 5.57 -0.74
N ARG A 44 1.89 5.63 -0.55
CA ARG A 44 2.83 6.01 -1.61
C ARG A 44 2.81 5.00 -2.77
N VAL A 45 2.87 3.70 -2.49
CA VAL A 45 2.78 2.65 -3.53
C VAL A 45 1.40 2.69 -4.21
N GLY A 46 0.33 2.89 -3.45
CA GLY A 46 -1.03 3.01 -4.00
C GLY A 46 -1.23 4.21 -4.93
N ASN A 47 -0.43 5.27 -4.78
CA ASN A 47 -0.45 6.46 -5.66
C ASN A 47 0.36 6.28 -6.96
N LEU A 48 1.11 5.19 -7.13
CA LEU A 48 1.81 4.90 -8.37
C LEU A 48 0.81 4.63 -9.51
N TYR A 49 1.27 4.82 -10.75
CA TYR A 49 0.49 4.51 -11.96
C TYR A 49 -0.87 5.22 -11.97
N ASP A 50 -0.84 6.55 -11.79
CA ASP A 50 -2.04 7.40 -11.74
C ASP A 50 -3.06 7.01 -10.65
N GLY A 51 -2.58 6.36 -9.58
CA GLY A 51 -3.41 5.96 -8.44
C GLY A 51 -4.13 4.63 -8.61
N LEU A 52 -3.68 3.77 -9.55
CA LEU A 52 -4.28 2.46 -9.82
C LEU A 52 -4.59 1.64 -8.56
N GLY A 53 -3.68 1.65 -7.57
CA GLY A 53 -3.87 0.91 -6.32
C GLY A 53 -5.05 1.39 -5.46
N ARG A 54 -5.53 2.61 -5.70
CA ARG A 54 -6.62 3.25 -4.94
C ARG A 54 -7.99 3.11 -5.60
N GLU A 55 -8.03 2.72 -6.87
CA GLU A 55 -9.31 2.54 -7.58
C GLU A 55 -10.13 1.38 -7.01
N ALA A 56 -9.46 0.38 -6.47
CA ALA A 56 -10.12 -0.74 -5.83
C ALA A 56 -10.84 -0.30 -4.53
N PRO A 57 -12.12 -0.68 -4.33
CA PRO A 57 -12.83 -0.49 -3.07
C PRO A 57 -12.04 -1.08 -1.90
N GLY A 58 -12.03 -0.40 -0.77
CA GLY A 58 -11.37 -0.93 0.42
C GLY A 58 -11.45 0.03 1.59
N TYR A 59 -11.19 -0.52 2.77
CA TYR A 59 -11.36 0.14 4.06
C TYR A 59 -10.03 0.76 4.51
N TYR A 60 -10.05 1.74 5.42
CA TYR A 60 -8.86 2.43 5.94
C TYR A 60 -8.92 2.57 7.46
#